data_AF-A0A374TYI4-F1
#
_entry.id   AF-A0A374TYI4-F1
#
_cell.length_a   1.000
_cell.length_b   1.000
_cell.length_c   1.000
_cell.angle_alpha   90.00
_cell.angle_beta   90.00
_cell.angle_gamma   90.00
#
_symmetry.space_group_name_H-M   'P 1'
#
loop_
_entity.id
_entity.type
_entity.pdbx_description
1 polymer ?
#
loop_
_entity_poly.entity_id
_entity_poly.type
_entity_poly.pdbx_seq_one_letter_code
_entity_poly.pdbx_strand_id
1 'polypeptide(L)'
;MREKRPALVITFPTTAAAMGCESLCIERGLPGRTIPVPGEVAAGCGLAWKALPADEELLRGELAAAGVPTEGYTVIDMWEVVR
;
A
#
# COMPACT_ATOMS: atom_id res chain seq x y z
N MET A 1 -16.82 9.01 14.04
CA MET A 1 -16.91 7.59 14.49
C MET A 1 -15.80 6.77 13.84
N ARG A 2 -15.51 5.54 14.27
CA ARG A 2 -14.55 4.66 13.57
C ARG A 2 -15.31 3.51 12.92
N GLU A 3 -15.00 3.24 11.66
CA GLU A 3 -15.62 2.15 10.90
C GLU A 3 -14.51 1.27 10.32
N LYS A 4 -14.74 -0.05 10.28
CA LYS A 4 -13.91 -0.95 9.49
C LYS A 4 -14.26 -0.78 8.02
N ARG A 5 -13.26 -0.53 7.18
CA ARG A 5 -13.40 -0.42 5.74
C ARG A 5 -12.31 -1.24 5.06
N PRO A 6 -12.61 -1.90 3.94
CA PRO A 6 -11.62 -2.66 3.20
C PRO A 6 -10.56 -1.70 2.65
N ALA A 7 -9.30 -2.06 2.82
CA ALA A 7 -8.16 -1.32 2.33
C ALA A 7 -7.19 -2.28 1.63
N LEU A 8 -6.69 -1.86 0.48
CA LEU A 8 -5.56 -2.52 -0.17
C LEU A 8 -4.30 -2.21 0.63
N VAL A 9 -3.54 -3.26 0.93
CA VAL A 9 -2.23 -3.19 1.57
C VAL A 9 -1.22 -3.85 0.64
N ILE A 10 -0.27 -3.05 0.17
CA ILE A 10 0.84 -3.50 -0.66
C ILE A 10 2.08 -3.60 0.23
N THR A 11 2.69 -4.78 0.29
CA THR A 11 3.89 -5.02 1.08
C THR A 11 5.13 -5.05 0.22
N PHE A 12 6.29 -4.80 0.84
CA PHE A 12 7.56 -4.69 0.14
C PHE A 12 8.63 -5.55 0.81
N PRO A 13 9.54 -6.15 0.02
CA PRO A 13 10.61 -6.99 0.57
C PRO A 13 11.68 -6.17 1.31
N THR A 14 11.79 -4.86 1.05
CA THR A 14 12.77 -3.96 1.69
C THR A 14 12.19 -2.57 1.93
N THR A 15 12.74 -1.85 2.90
CA THR A 15 12.34 -0.45 3.18
C THR A 15 12.66 0.45 1.98
N ALA A 16 13.73 0.17 1.24
CA ALA A 16 14.08 0.88 0.01
C ALA A 16 13.00 0.75 -1.07
N ALA A 17 12.42 -0.45 -1.21
CA ALA A 17 11.31 -0.67 -2.14
C ALA A 17 10.04 0.09 -1.72
N ALA A 18 9.73 0.12 -0.42
CA ALA A 18 8.63 0.91 0.12
C ALA A 18 8.81 2.42 -0.15
N MET A 19 10.01 2.96 0.06
CA MET A 19 10.34 4.37 -0.24
C MET A 19 10.31 4.66 -1.75
N GLY A 20 10.71 3.70 -2.58
CA GLY A 20 10.59 3.79 -4.04
C GLY A 20 9.13 3.86 -4.49
N CYS A 21 8.26 3.03 -3.90
CA CYS A 21 6.81 3.09 -4.10
C CYS A 21 6.26 4.46 -3.70
N GLU A 22 6.59 4.96 -2.51
CA GLU A 22 6.13 6.26 -2.02
C GLU A 22 6.54 7.39 -2.96
N SER A 23 7.81 7.43 -3.35
CA SER A 23 8.33 8.47 -4.24
C SER A 23 7.63 8.45 -5.60
N LEU A 24 7.46 7.25 -6.18
CA LEU A 24 6.73 7.06 -7.45
C LEU A 24 5.28 7.54 -7.33
N CYS A 25 4.58 7.10 -6.28
CA CYS A 25 3.17 7.41 -6.09
C CYS A 25 2.95 8.91 -5.88
N ILE A 26 3.81 9.58 -5.12
CA ILE A 26 3.75 11.03 -4.93
C ILE A 26 4.02 11.77 -6.24
N GLU A 27 5.07 11.39 -6.97
CA GLU A 27 5.43 12.02 -8.25
C GLU A 27 4.30 11.92 -9.29
N ARG A 28 3.61 10.78 -9.32
CA ARG A 28 2.54 10.48 -10.28
C ARG A 28 1.13 10.81 -9.78
N GLY A 29 0.99 11.28 -8.55
CA GLY A 29 -0.31 11.55 -7.93
C GLY A 29 -1.17 10.29 -7.76
N LEU A 30 -0.56 9.14 -7.54
CA LEU A 30 -1.27 7.87 -7.33
C LEU A 30 -1.94 7.83 -5.95
N PRO A 31 -3.10 7.16 -5.84
CA PRO A 31 -3.83 7.10 -4.58
C PRO A 31 -3.10 6.27 -3.52
N GLY A 32 -3.29 6.69 -2.28
CA GLY A 32 -2.84 5.95 -1.11
C GLY A 32 -1.79 6.70 -0.29
N ARG A 33 -1.17 5.98 0.64
CA ARG A 33 -0.14 6.49 1.53
C ARG A 33 0.68 5.36 2.16
N THR A 34 1.90 5.66 2.55
CA THR A 34 2.71 4.77 3.39
C THR A 34 2.08 4.61 4.78
N ILE A 35 2.05 3.38 5.28
CA ILE A 35 1.62 3.01 6.63
C ILE A 35 2.63 2.04 7.26
N PRO A 36 2.69 1.93 8.60
CA PRO A 36 3.27 0.75 9.22
C PRO A 36 2.47 -0.50 8.82
N VAL A 37 3.17 -1.63 8.71
CA VAL A 37 2.54 -2.90 8.32
C VAL A 37 1.45 -3.28 9.35
N PRO A 38 0.21 -3.55 8.90
CA PRO A 38 -0.85 -4.02 9.79
C PRO A 38 -0.49 -5.39 10.40
N GLY A 39 -0.85 -5.63 11.66
CA GLY A 39 -0.56 -6.90 12.33
C GLY A 39 -1.19 -8.15 11.68
N GLU A 40 -2.18 -7.95 10.81
CA GLU A 40 -2.84 -9.00 10.01
C GLU A 40 -2.04 -9.39 8.75
N VAL A 41 -0.99 -8.63 8.42
CA VAL A 41 -0.18 -8.81 7.21
C VAL A 41 1.29 -8.98 7.60
N ALA A 42 1.94 -10.02 7.07
CA ALA A 42 3.39 -10.16 7.19
C ALA A 42 4.08 -9.32 6.11
N ALA A 43 5.09 -8.55 6.49
CA ALA A 43 5.97 -7.88 5.54
C ALA A 43 7.42 -7.85 6.04
N GLY A 44 8.37 -8.08 5.14
CA GLY A 44 9.80 -8.12 5.50
C GLY A 44 10.38 -6.78 6.00
N CYS A 45 9.77 -5.64 5.65
CA CYS A 45 10.37 -4.32 5.86
C CYS A 45 9.70 -3.38 6.88
N GLY A 46 8.57 -3.77 7.46
CA GLY A 46 7.83 -2.96 8.43
C GLY A 46 7.00 -1.80 7.85
N LEU A 47 7.09 -1.55 6.53
CA LEU A 47 6.28 -0.56 5.80
C LEU A 47 5.38 -1.20 4.74
N ALA A 48 4.23 -0.58 4.50
CA ALA A 48 3.29 -0.96 3.46
C ALA A 48 2.65 0.28 2.82
N TRP A 49 2.11 0.13 1.61
CA TRP A 49 1.31 1.15 0.95
C TRP A 49 -0.16 0.82 1.10
N LYS A 50 -0.94 1.78 1.60
CA LYS A 50 -2.38 1.65 1.78
C LYS A 50 -3.13 2.42 0.72
N ALA A 51 -4.04 1.77 0.01
CA ALA A 51 -4.96 2.42 -0.94
C ALA A 51 -6.37 1.80 -0.87
N LEU A 52 -7.28 2.23 -1.75
CA LEU A 52 -8.58 1.56 -1.88
C LEU A 52 -8.40 0.26 -2.68
N PRO A 53 -9.21 -0.78 -2.43
CA PRO A 53 -9.19 -2.01 -3.23
C PRO A 53 -9.41 -1.77 -4.73
N ALA A 54 -10.20 -0.75 -5.07
CA ALA A 54 -10.47 -0.37 -6.46
C ALA A 54 -9.23 0.14 -7.21
N ASP A 55 -8.18 0.55 -6.50
CA ASP A 55 -6.95 1.10 -7.09
C ASP A 55 -5.89 0.01 -7.34
N GLU A 56 -6.17 -1.27 -7.05
CA GLU A 56 -5.17 -2.33 -7.10
C GLU A 56 -4.56 -2.51 -8.50
N GLU A 57 -5.40 -2.58 -9.55
CA GLU A 57 -4.90 -2.77 -10.92
C GLU A 57 -4.02 -1.60 -11.37
N LEU A 58 -4.43 -0.36 -11.04
CA LEU A 58 -3.65 0.84 -11.31
C LEU A 58 -2.28 0.78 -10.62
N LEU A 59 -2.28 0.55 -9.31
CA LEU A 59 -1.05 0.55 -8.51
C LEU A 59 -0.12 -0.59 -8.91
N ARG A 60 -0.67 -1.79 -9.15
CA ARG A 60 0.10 -2.94 -9.65
C ARG A 60 0.76 -2.63 -10.98
N GLY A 61 0.03 -2.01 -11.91
CA GLY A 61 0.55 -1.62 -13.22
C GLY A 61 1.68 -0.59 -13.13
N GLU A 62 1.46 0.50 -12.39
CA GLU A 62 2.46 1.56 -12.23
C GLU A 62 3.72 1.08 -11.50
N LEU A 63 3.57 0.29 -10.43
CA LEU A 63 4.70 -0.26 -9.69
C LEU A 63 5.50 -1.26 -10.53
N ALA A 64 4.82 -2.13 -11.29
CA ALA A 64 5.48 -3.06 -12.19
C ALA A 64 6.21 -2.33 -13.34
N ALA A 65 5.58 -1.32 -13.94
CA ALA A 65 6.17 -0.52 -15.01
C ALA A 65 7.41 0.27 -14.53
N ALA A 66 7.39 0.74 -13.28
CA ALA A 66 8.53 1.42 -12.65
C ALA A 66 9.60 0.45 -12.08
N GLY A 67 9.36 -0.86 -12.12
CA GLY A 67 10.28 -1.86 -11.56
C GLY A 67 10.37 -1.82 -10.03
N VAL A 68 9.36 -1.30 -9.34
CA VAL A 68 9.32 -1.29 -7.87
C VAL A 68 8.96 -2.70 -7.38
N PRO A 69 9.85 -3.38 -6.64
CA PRO A 69 9.59 -4.73 -6.19
C PRO A 69 8.51 -4.74 -5.10
N THR A 70 7.52 -5.60 -5.26
CA THR A 70 6.41 -5.81 -4.31
C THR A 70 6.41 -7.24 -3.82
N GLU A 71 6.03 -7.44 -2.55
CA GLU A 71 5.97 -8.76 -1.90
C GLU A 71 4.56 -9.33 -1.94
N GLY A 72 3.53 -8.48 -1.82
CA GLY A 72 2.14 -8.91 -1.83
C GLY A 72 1.15 -7.76 -1.97
N TYR A 73 -0.07 -8.13 -2.32
CA TYR A 73 -1.23 -7.26 -2.43
C TYR A 73 -2.36 -7.96 -1.68
N THR A 74 -2.80 -7.38 -0.58
CA THR A 74 -3.81 -8.00 0.28
C THR A 74 -4.86 -6.96 0.65
N VAL A 75 -6.13 -7.32 0.53
CA VAL A 75 -7.22 -6.51 1.06
C VAL A 75 -7.53 -6.95 2.47
N ILE A 76 -7.46 -6.03 3.44
CA ILE A 76 -7.84 -6.26 4.84
C ILE A 76 -8.81 -5.19 5.31
N ASP A 77 -9.60 -5.49 6.34
CA ASP A 77 -10.47 -4.51 6.98
C ASP A 77 -9.68 -3.65 7.97
N MET A 78 -9.55 -2.37 7.67
CA MET A 78 -8.86 -1.41 8.53
C MET A 78 -9.82 -0.42 9.18
N TRP A 79 -9.51 0.01 10.39
CA TRP A 79 -10.23 1.09 11.05
C TRP A 79 -9.93 2.44 10.39
N GLU A 80 -10.96 3.05 9.81
CA GLU A 80 -10.92 4.40 9.27
C GLU A 80 -11.66 5.37 10.20
N VAL A 81 -11.12 6.58 10.34
CA VAL A 81 -11.81 7.67 11.02
C VAL A 81 -12.77 8.30 10.03
N VAL A 82 -14.06 8.13 10.28
CA VAL A 82 -15.12 8.74 9.48
C VAL A 82 -15.70 9.91 10.27
N ARG A 83 -15.81 11.06 9.61
CA ARG A 83 -16.38 12.28 10.20
C ARG A 83 -17.89 12.25 10.09
#